data_AF-A0A133Y411-F1
#
_entry.id   AF-A0A133Y411-F1
#
_cell.length_a   1.000
_cell.length_b   1.000
_cell.length_c   1.000
_cell.angle_alpha   90.00
_cell.angle_beta   90.00
_cell.angle_gamma   90.00
#
_symmetry.space_group_name_H-M   'P 1'
#
loop_
_entity.id
_entity.type
_entity.pdbx_description
1 polymer ?
#
loop_
_entity_poly.entity_id
_entity_poly.type
_entity_poly.pdbx_seq_one_letter_code
_entity_poly.pdbx_strand_id
1 'polypeptide(L)'
;MSLIKKLGPNRVSIIGISIMGGIFHNIGQLIVARFMTSTTLIFNYLPIMSLSGILAGLVVGIVGNLLLYKLKKSCKLPHSLTTPLKNNPWL
;
A
#
# COMPACT_ATOMS: atom_id res chain seq x y z
N MET A 1 5.64 -0.35 -18.94
CA MET A 1 4.84 0.63 -18.19
C MET A 1 3.63 1.10 -19.02
N SER A 2 2.63 0.25 -19.22
CA SER A 2 1.37 0.63 -19.91
C SER A 2 0.11 0.08 -19.26
N LEU A 3 0.22 -0.99 -18.46
CA LEU A 3 -0.94 -1.67 -17.87
C LEU A 3 -1.55 -0.93 -16.66
N ILE A 4 -0.76 -0.08 -15.99
CA ILE A 4 -1.15 0.60 -14.75
C ILE A 4 -2.11 1.79 -15.00
N LYS A 5 -2.13 2.33 -16.23
CA LYS A 5 -3.03 3.45 -16.57
C LYS A 5 -4.50 3.05 -16.78
N LYS A 6 -4.82 1.76 -16.91
CA LYS A 6 -6.20 1.27 -17.13
C LYS A 6 -6.95 0.87 -15.86
N LEU A 7 -6.27 0.68 -14.73
CA LEU A 7 -6.93 0.52 -13.45
C LEU A 7 -7.24 1.91 -12.89
N GLY A 8 -8.41 2.43 -13.25
CA GLY A 8 -8.90 3.69 -12.70
C GLY A 8 -8.90 3.66 -11.17
N PRO A 9 -8.58 4.80 -10.50
CA PRO A 9 -8.39 4.91 -9.04
C PRO A 9 -9.66 4.60 -8.21
N ASN A 10 -10.78 4.27 -8.83
CA ASN A 10 -12.09 4.13 -8.19
C ASN A 10 -12.45 2.68 -7.80
N ARG A 11 -11.61 1.69 -8.09
CA ARG A 11 -11.96 0.26 -7.87
C ARG A 11 -10.94 -0.51 -7.04
N VAL A 12 -9.80 0.09 -6.69
CA VAL A 12 -8.73 -0.62 -5.97
C VAL A 12 -8.74 -0.18 -4.50
N SER A 13 -9.21 -1.05 -3.62
CA SER A 13 -9.20 -0.81 -2.17
C SER A 13 -7.77 -0.92 -1.65
N ILE A 14 -7.20 0.18 -1.17
CA ILE A 14 -5.86 0.20 -0.54
C ILE A 14 -5.76 -0.86 0.57
N ILE A 15 -6.83 -1.04 1.35
CA ILE A 15 -6.90 -2.05 2.41
C ILE A 15 -6.82 -3.46 1.83
N GLY A 16 -7.59 -3.76 0.78
CA GLY A 16 -7.60 -5.08 0.15
C GLY A 16 -6.24 -5.46 -0.45
N ILE A 17 -5.60 -4.51 -1.14
CA ILE A 17 -4.25 -4.70 -1.70
C ILE A 17 -3.24 -4.96 -0.58
N SER A 18 -3.35 -4.24 0.53
CA SER A 18 -2.47 -4.40 1.69
C SER A 18 -2.63 -5.76 2.38
N ILE A 19 -3.87 -6.24 2.55
CA ILE A 19 -4.15 -7.58 3.08
C ILE A 19 -3.57 -8.66 2.18
N MET A 20 -3.81 -8.58 0.87
CA MET A 20 -3.25 -9.53 -0.08
C MET A 20 -1.71 -9.49 -0.06
N GLY A 21 -1.13 -8.30 -0.02
CA GLY A 21 0.31 -8.11 0.13
C GLY A 21 0.87 -8.76 1.40
N GLY A 22 0.19 -8.60 2.54
CA GLY A 22 0.58 -9.23 3.82
C GLY A 22 0.57 -10.76 3.77
N ILE A 23 -0.47 -11.36 3.17
CA ILE A 23 -0.54 -12.81 2.99
C ILE A 23 0.58 -13.29 2.05
N PHE A 24 0.77 -12.65 0.90
CA PHE A 24 1.82 -13.00 -0.05
C PHE A 24 3.23 -12.83 0.53
N HIS A 25 3.46 -11.82 1.36
CA HIS A 25 4.75 -11.64 2.05
C HIS A 25 5.04 -12.80 3.00
N ASN A 26 4.04 -13.25 3.76
CA ASN A 26 4.17 -14.39 4.66
C ASN A 26 4.41 -15.69 3.90
N ILE A 27 3.74 -15.90 2.76
CA ILE A 27 4.00 -17.03 1.86
C ILE A 27 5.45 -16.97 1.33
N GLY A 28 5.92 -15.79 0.90
CA GLY A 28 7.29 -15.59 0.43
C GLY A 28 8.32 -15.91 1.51
N GLN A 29 8.11 -15.44 2.74
CA GLN A 29 8.95 -15.80 3.90
C GLN A 29 9.00 -17.31 4.11
N LEU A 30 7.85 -17.98 4.03
CA LEU A 30 7.75 -19.41 4.24
C LEU A 30 8.45 -20.24 3.17
N ILE A 31 8.36 -19.79 1.91
CA ILE A 31 9.09 -20.40 0.79
C ILE A 31 10.60 -20.30 1.02
N VAL A 32 11.11 -19.12 1.39
CA VAL A 32 12.53 -18.92 1.69
C VAL A 32 12.97 -19.75 2.91
N ALA A 33 12.15 -19.77 3.97
CA ALA A 33 12.43 -20.57 5.17
C ALA A 33 12.47 -22.08 4.88
N ARG A 34 11.60 -22.57 3.99
CA ARG A 34 11.64 -23.96 3.51
C ARG A 34 12.96 -24.27 2.80
N PHE A 35 13.46 -23.36 1.96
CA PHE A 35 14.76 -23.54 1.30
C PHE A 35 15.92 -23.58 2.31
N MET A 36 15.88 -22.75 3.35
CA MET A 36 16.94 -22.70 4.37
C MET A 36 16.91 -23.90 5.34
N THR A 37 15.72 -24.37 5.72
CA THR A 37 15.56 -25.39 6.78
C THR A 37 15.32 -26.80 6.21
N SER A 38 15.19 -26.92 4.88
CA SER A 38 14.90 -28.15 4.13
C SER A 38 13.70 -28.97 4.65
N THR A 39 12.80 -28.33 5.40
CA THR A 39 11.71 -28.97 6.14
C THR A 39 10.36 -28.47 5.66
N THR A 40 9.47 -29.39 5.29
CA THR A 40 8.11 -29.06 4.81
C THR A 40 7.15 -28.70 5.95
N LEU A 41 7.49 -29.02 7.21
CA LEU A 41 6.67 -28.70 8.39
C LEU A 41 6.42 -27.20 8.58
N ILE A 42 7.26 -26.35 7.98
CA ILE A 42 7.16 -24.89 8.06
C ILE A 42 5.87 -24.39 7.40
N PHE A 43 5.31 -25.11 6.42
CA PHE A 43 4.00 -24.79 5.84
C PHE A 43 2.84 -24.95 6.83
N ASN A 44 2.98 -25.71 7.92
CA ASN A 44 1.93 -25.79 8.95
C ASN A 44 1.75 -24.47 9.71
N TYR A 45 2.69 -23.52 9.60
CA TYR A 45 2.56 -22.17 10.13
C TYR A 45 1.77 -21.23 9.20
N LEU A 46 1.39 -21.66 7.97
CA LEU A 46 0.56 -20.87 7.04
C LEU A 46 -0.72 -20.30 7.67
N PRO A 47 -1.57 -21.06 8.39
CA PRO A 47 -2.80 -20.51 8.94
C PRO A 47 -2.53 -19.41 9.96
N ILE A 48 -1.57 -19.62 10.87
CA ILE A 48 -1.23 -18.64 11.91
C ILE A 48 -0.58 -17.40 11.29
N MET A 49 0.33 -17.57 10.32
CA MET A 49 0.94 -16.45 9.62
C MET A 49 -0.07 -15.73 8.73
N SER A 50 -0.98 -16.41 8.05
CA SER A 50 -1.99 -15.75 7.20
C SER A 50 -2.91 -14.87 8.03
N LEU A 51 -3.31 -15.31 9.23
CA LEU A 51 -4.05 -14.47 10.18
C LEU A 51 -3.24 -13.22 10.56
N SER A 52 -1.96 -13.38 10.90
CA SER A 52 -1.08 -12.24 11.17
C SER A 52 -0.92 -11.32 9.95
N GLY A 53 -0.86 -11.87 8.74
CA GLY A 53 -0.74 -11.12 7.49
C GLY A 53 -2.00 -10.31 7.17
N ILE A 54 -3.18 -10.85 7.49
CA ILE A 54 -4.45 -10.13 7.39
C ILE A 54 -4.48 -8.97 8.39
N LEU A 55 -4.11 -9.19 9.65
CA LEU A 55 -4.06 -8.16 10.68
C LEU A 55 -3.07 -7.04 10.31
N ALA A 56 -1.84 -7.41 9.94
CA ALA A 56 -0.83 -6.45 9.50
C ALA A 56 -1.28 -5.69 8.24
N GLY A 57 -1.86 -6.40 7.27
CA GLY A 57 -2.37 -5.82 6.04
C GLY A 57 -3.55 -4.84 6.28
N LEU A 58 -4.43 -5.12 7.24
CA LEU A 58 -5.47 -4.19 7.67
C LEU A 58 -4.86 -2.90 8.25
N VAL A 59 -3.91 -3.03 9.19
CA VAL A 59 -3.24 -1.88 9.82
C VAL A 59 -2.52 -1.03 8.78
N VAL A 60 -1.69 -1.63 7.93
CA VAL A 60 -0.97 -0.94 6.86
C VAL A 60 -1.93 -0.32 5.85
N GLY A 61 -3.04 -0.99 5.56
CA GLY A 61 -4.08 -0.47 4.67
C GLY A 61 -4.75 0.78 5.21
N ILE A 62 -5.12 0.80 6.49
CA ILE A 62 -5.71 1.96 7.16
C ILE A 62 -4.71 3.13 7.17
N VAL A 63 -3.46 2.87 7.55
CA VAL A 63 -2.40 3.88 7.58
C VAL A 63 -2.12 4.44 6.18
N GLY A 64 -2.05 3.58 5.16
CA GLY A 64 -1.87 3.98 3.77
C GLY A 64 -3.02 4.84 3.25
N ASN A 65 -4.27 4.50 3.59
CA ASN A 65 -5.43 5.31 3.23
C ASN A 65 -5.38 6.70 3.89
N LEU A 66 -5.05 6.75 5.18
CA LEU A 66 -4.89 8.01 5.92
C LEU A 66 -3.76 8.88 5.32
N LEU A 67 -2.64 8.26 4.95
CA LEU A 67 -1.52 8.94 4.32
C LEU A 67 -1.93 9.54 2.97
N LEU A 68 -2.58 8.76 2.11
CA LEU A 68 -3.06 9.24 0.80
C LEU A 68 -4.10 10.35 0.94
N TYR A 69 -4.98 10.27 1.94
CA TYR A 69 -5.93 11.33 2.26
C TYR A 69 -5.21 12.63 2.64
N LYS A 70 -4.19 12.57 3.50
CA LYS A 70 -3.38 13.73 3.91
C LYS A 70 -2.57 14.31 2.75
N LEU A 71 -1.97 13.47 1.91
CA LEU A 71 -1.21 13.90 0.74
C LEU A 71 -2.12 14.58 -0.30
N LYS A 72 -3.30 14.01 -0.57
CA LYS A 72 -4.29 14.62 -1.48
C LYS A 72 -4.78 15.97 -0.95
N LYS A 73 -4.97 16.09 0.37
CA LYS A 73 -5.32 17.36 1.01
C LYS A 73 -4.20 18.40 0.88
N SER A 74 -2.94 17.99 1.02
CA SER A 74 -1.78 18.89 0.94
C SER A 74 -1.45 19.30 -0.50
N CYS A 75 -1.67 18.40 -1.47
CA CYS A 75 -1.50 18.67 -2.90
C CYS A 75 -2.67 19.48 -3.50
N LYS A 76 -3.83 19.49 -2.84
CA LYS A 76 -4.76 20.64 -2.90
C LYS A 76 -4.18 21.80 -2.09
N LEU A 77 -3.09 22.37 -2.58
CA LEU A 77 -2.64 23.67 -2.12
C LEU A 77 -3.81 24.67 -2.26
N PRO A 78 -3.99 25.58 -1.30
CA PRO A 78 -5.02 26.60 -1.40
C PRO A 78 -4.78 27.43 -2.66
N HIS A 79 -5.83 27.59 -3.46
CA HIS A 79 -5.86 28.50 -4.61
C HIS A 79 -5.53 29.97 -4.23
N SER A 80 -5.34 30.28 -2.94
CA SER A 80 -4.91 31.61 -2.46
C SER A 80 -3.43 31.92 -2.72
N LEU A 81 -2.60 30.94 -3.12
CA LEU A 81 -1.18 31.16 -3.42
C LEU A 81 -0.87 31.24 -4.92
N THR A 82 -1.85 31.01 -5.80
CA THR A 82 -1.68 31.14 -7.26
C THR A 82 -2.04 32.53 -7.80
N THR A 83 -2.70 33.37 -7.00
CA THR A 83 -3.12 34.73 -7.40
C THR A 83 -2.05 35.84 -7.27
N PRO A 84 -1.09 35.84 -6.30
CA PRO A 84 -0.12 36.94 -6.22
C PRO A 84 1.09 36.80 -7.16
N LEU A 85 1.39 35.59 -7.66
CA LEU A 85 2.55 35.38 -8.55
C LEU A 85 2.23 35.58 -10.03
N LYS A 86 0.97 35.45 -10.45
CA LYS A 86 0.57 35.65 -11.85
C LYS A 86 0.53 37.15 -12.25
N ASN A 87 0.49 38.05 -11.27
CA ASN A 87 0.14 39.45 -11.48
C ASN A 87 1.29 40.43 -11.17
N ASN A 88 2.53 39.95 -10.99
CA ASN A 88 3.68 40.82 -10.79
C ASN A 88 4.44 41.02 -12.12
N PRO A 89 4.57 42.26 -12.63
CA PRO A 89 5.32 42.55 -13.85
C PRO A 89 6.85 42.54 -13.67
N TRP A 90 7.34 42.18 -12.48
CA TRP A 90 8.76 42.20 -12.10
C TRP A 90 9.36 40.80 -11.84
N LEU A 91 8.63 39.74 -12.16
CA LEU A 91 9.09 38.34 -12.30
C LEU A 91 8.71 37.86 -13.71
#